data_AF-A0A957QXL7-F1
#
_entry.id   AF-A0A957QXL7-F1
#
_cell.length_a   1.000
_cell.length_b   1.000
_cell.length_c   1.000
_cell.angle_alpha   90.00
_cell.angle_beta   90.00
_cell.angle_gamma   90.00
#
_symmetry.space_group_name_H-M   'P 1'
#
loop_
_entity.id
_entity.type
_entity.pdbx_description
1 polymer ?
#
loop_
_entity_poly.entity_id
_entity_poly.type
_entity_poly.pdbx_seq_one_letter_code
_entity_poly.pdbx_strand_id
1 'polypeptide(L)'
;MVNLYLAMERDLLVVHESTQTSWQTEAHLVGMQPTCIAADPLRPERVYCGTFGRGLWGSEDAGHSWQPMGHPGAAMEPYDGLGIPVAKITALAVSHNERHNGYGVVYAGTEPASLFRSEDGGATWHDLATLRDLPSASSWSFPPRPNSNLVRS
;
A
#
# COMPACT_ATOMS: atom_id res chain seq x y z
N MET A 1 1.22 -20.32 13.90
CA MET A 1 1.96 -20.08 12.65
C MET A 1 1.95 -18.57 12.46
N VAL A 2 3.11 -17.95 12.65
CA VAL A 2 3.27 -16.49 12.56
C VAL A 2 3.91 -16.16 11.21
N ASN A 3 3.35 -15.18 10.50
CA ASN A 3 3.95 -14.60 9.30
C ASN A 3 4.49 -13.21 9.63
N LEU A 4 5.73 -12.94 9.24
CA LEU A 4 6.33 -11.62 9.27
C LEU A 4 6.52 -11.14 7.84
N TYR A 5 6.24 -9.86 7.60
CA TYR A 5 6.40 -9.25 6.29
C TYR A 5 7.37 -8.09 6.37
N LEU A 6 8.36 -8.06 5.48
CA LEU A 6 9.40 -7.04 5.45
C LEU A 6 9.45 -6.41 4.06
N ALA A 7 8.94 -5.17 3.96
CA ALA A 7 9.08 -4.37 2.75
C ALA A 7 10.52 -3.80 2.70
N MET A 8 11.36 -4.37 1.84
CA MET A 8 12.75 -3.98 1.64
C MET A 8 12.90 -3.16 0.36
N GLU A 9 14.05 -2.51 0.19
CA GLU A 9 14.32 -1.66 -0.98
C GLU A 9 14.14 -2.41 -2.33
N ARG A 10 14.44 -3.71 -2.36
CA ARG A 10 14.40 -4.52 -3.59
C ARG A 10 13.24 -5.49 -3.65
N ASP A 11 12.79 -6.03 -2.53
CA ASP A 11 11.85 -7.14 -2.47
C ASP A 11 11.00 -7.09 -1.21
N LEU A 12 9.90 -7.84 -1.25
CA LEU A 12 9.08 -8.10 -0.09
C LEU A 12 9.49 -9.48 0.44
N LEU A 13 10.00 -9.55 1.66
CA LEU A 13 10.29 -10.82 2.30
C LEU A 13 9.09 -11.26 3.13
N VAL A 14 8.60 -12.47 2.87
CA VAL A 14 7.61 -13.14 3.70
C VAL A 14 8.34 -14.21 4.51
N VAL A 15 8.29 -14.08 5.83
CA VAL A 15 8.95 -14.99 6.75
C VAL A 15 7.88 -15.80 7.49
N HIS A 16 7.91 -17.10 7.30
CA HIS A 16 6.95 -18.03 7.90
C HIS A 16 7.62 -18.84 9.02
N GLU A 17 6.95 -18.95 10.17
CA GLU A 17 7.35 -19.86 11.24
C GLU A 17 7.04 -21.31 10.83
N SER A 18 8.08 -22.11 10.58
CA SER A 18 7.96 -23.53 10.22
C SER A 18 7.87 -24.42 11.46
N THR A 19 8.65 -24.12 12.49
CA THR A 19 8.57 -24.70 13.85
C THR A 19 8.86 -23.61 14.89
N GLN A 20 8.67 -23.88 16.19
CA GLN A 20 8.95 -22.92 17.27
C GLN A 20 10.39 -22.33 17.24
N THR A 21 11.31 -22.93 16.50
CA THR A 21 12.71 -22.52 16.40
C THR A 21 13.21 -22.34 14.97
N SER A 22 12.36 -22.56 13.95
CA SER A 22 12.78 -22.48 12.54
C SER A 22 11.87 -21.58 11.73
N TRP A 23 12.50 -20.73 10.93
CA TRP A 23 11.86 -19.75 10.07
C TRP A 23 12.25 -20.02 8.63
N GLN A 24 11.29 -19.95 7.73
CA GLN A 24 11.49 -19.99 6.28
C GLN A 24 11.25 -18.59 5.72
N THR A 25 12.02 -18.20 4.71
CA THR A 25 11.93 -16.87 4.10
C THR A 25 11.76 -17.02 2.60
N GLU A 26 10.79 -16.30 2.06
CA GLU A 26 10.50 -16.24 0.62
C GLU A 26 10.54 -14.79 0.15
N ALA A 27 11.17 -14.56 -0.99
CA ALA A 27 11.22 -13.24 -1.62
C ALA A 27 10.12 -13.13 -2.66
N HIS A 28 9.30 -12.09 -2.52
CA HIS A 28 8.17 -11.75 -3.38
C HIS A 28 8.33 -10.33 -3.91
N LEU A 29 7.60 -9.97 -4.97
CA LEU A 29 7.61 -8.62 -5.55
C LEU A 29 9.04 -8.09 -5.84
N VAL A 30 9.92 -8.97 -6.34
CA VAL A 30 11.34 -8.65 -6.57
C VAL A 30 11.47 -7.57 -7.65
N GLY A 31 12.22 -6.50 -7.34
CA GLY A 31 12.40 -5.35 -8.21
C GLY A 31 11.24 -4.35 -8.20
N MET A 32 10.22 -4.58 -7.37
CA MET A 32 9.02 -3.73 -7.33
C MET A 32 9.14 -2.55 -6.38
N GLN A 33 10.22 -2.46 -5.58
CA GLN A 33 10.44 -1.43 -4.57
C GLN A 33 9.25 -1.29 -3.60
N PRO A 34 8.97 -2.32 -2.77
CA PRO A 34 8.00 -2.22 -1.69
C PRO A 34 8.30 -1.05 -0.75
N THR A 35 7.28 -0.29 -0.39
CA THR A 35 7.40 0.90 0.48
C THR A 35 6.60 0.74 1.77
N CYS A 36 5.53 -0.04 1.76
CA CYS A 36 4.67 -0.25 2.91
C CYS A 36 3.90 -1.58 2.78
N ILE A 37 3.43 -2.07 3.93
CA ILE A 37 2.65 -3.31 4.03
C ILE A 37 1.60 -3.19 5.13
N ALA A 38 0.43 -3.78 4.90
CA ALA A 38 -0.65 -3.85 5.88
C ALA A 38 -1.39 -5.19 5.75
N ALA A 39 -1.61 -5.88 6.87
CA ALA A 39 -2.44 -7.07 6.92
C ALA A 39 -3.83 -6.74 7.46
N ASP A 40 -4.86 -7.46 7.02
CA ASP A 40 -6.19 -7.37 7.63
C ASP A 40 -6.13 -8.02 9.03
N PRO A 41 -6.43 -7.28 10.12
CA PRO A 41 -6.31 -7.78 11.48
C PRO A 41 -7.29 -8.89 11.85
N LEU A 42 -8.39 -9.05 11.10
CA LEU A 42 -9.40 -10.10 11.34
C LEU A 42 -9.40 -11.17 10.25
N ARG A 43 -8.64 -10.96 9.16
CA ARG A 43 -8.38 -11.94 8.10
C ARG A 43 -6.89 -11.92 7.72
N PRO A 44 -6.02 -12.51 8.56
CA PRO A 44 -4.57 -12.42 8.38
C PRO A 44 -4.04 -13.01 7.06
N GLU A 45 -4.85 -13.81 6.35
CA GLU A 45 -4.58 -14.27 4.99
C GLU A 45 -4.57 -13.13 3.96
N ARG A 46 -5.23 -12.01 4.27
CA ARG A 46 -5.33 -10.86 3.38
C ARG A 46 -4.28 -9.82 3.73
N VAL A 47 -3.40 -9.53 2.78
CA VAL A 47 -2.27 -8.62 2.97
C VAL A 47 -2.14 -7.70 1.77
N TYR A 48 -1.77 -6.45 2.01
CA TYR A 48 -1.58 -5.42 0.99
C TYR A 48 -0.16 -4.88 1.04
N CYS A 49 0.46 -4.69 -0.12
CA CYS A 49 1.81 -4.16 -0.25
C CYS A 49 1.84 -3.00 -1.26
N GLY A 50 2.22 -1.82 -0.79
CA GLY A 50 2.40 -0.64 -1.61
C GLY A 50 3.81 -0.60 -2.19
N THR A 51 3.94 -0.01 -3.37
CA THR A 51 5.23 0.13 -4.07
C THR A 51 5.51 1.56 -4.48
N PHE A 52 6.77 1.89 -4.76
CA PHE A 52 7.17 3.24 -5.19
C PHE A 52 6.82 3.57 -6.65
N GLY A 53 6.39 2.63 -7.48
CA GLY A 53 6.12 2.94 -8.89
C GLY A 53 5.42 1.85 -9.67
N ARG A 54 4.82 0.89 -8.97
CA ARG A 54 4.15 -0.27 -9.52
C ARG A 54 2.80 -0.50 -8.85
N GLY A 55 2.24 0.55 -8.24
CA GLY A 55 0.92 0.54 -7.62
C GLY A 55 0.84 -0.31 -6.35
N LEU A 56 -0.38 -0.77 -6.07
CA LEU A 56 -0.73 -1.58 -4.92
C LEU A 56 -0.84 -3.04 -5.34
N TRP A 57 -0.33 -3.92 -4.49
CA TRP A 57 -0.42 -5.37 -4.62
C TRP A 57 -1.14 -5.92 -3.41
N GLY A 58 -1.78 -7.07 -3.54
CA GLY A 58 -2.26 -7.79 -2.38
C GLY A 58 -2.33 -9.29 -2.59
N SER A 59 -2.46 -9.97 -1.46
CA SER A 59 -2.45 -11.41 -1.30
C SER A 59 -3.70 -11.81 -0.54
N GLU A 60 -4.25 -12.97 -0.91
CA GLU A 60 -5.40 -13.62 -0.28
C GLU A 60 -5.01 -14.92 0.45
N ASP A 61 -3.72 -15.23 0.42
CA ASP A 61 -3.13 -16.49 0.86
C ASP A 61 -1.91 -16.24 1.74
N ALA A 62 -1.99 -15.23 2.61
CA ALA A 62 -1.01 -14.91 3.64
C ALA A 62 0.41 -14.62 3.10
N GLY A 63 0.49 -14.09 1.89
CA GLY A 63 1.72 -13.69 1.21
C GLY A 63 2.31 -14.74 0.26
N HIS A 64 1.65 -15.87 0.03
CA HIS A 64 2.14 -16.91 -0.91
C HIS A 64 2.02 -16.48 -2.38
N SER A 65 1.00 -15.70 -2.72
CA SER A 65 0.83 -15.12 -4.06
C SER A 65 0.34 -13.67 -3.98
N TRP A 66 0.74 -12.89 -4.98
CA TRP A 66 0.48 -11.45 -5.03
C TRP A 66 -0.13 -11.07 -6.37
N GLN A 67 -1.17 -10.25 -6.31
CA GLN A 67 -1.91 -9.75 -7.47
C GLN A 67 -2.02 -8.23 -7.39
N PRO A 68 -2.00 -7.52 -8.54
CA PRO A 68 -2.24 -6.08 -8.55
C PRO A 68 -3.66 -5.79 -8.05
N MET A 69 -3.79 -4.77 -7.20
CA MET A 69 -5.07 -4.29 -6.66
C MET A 69 -5.63 -3.16 -7.53
N GLY A 70 -6.95 -3.11 -7.66
CA GLY A 70 -7.63 -2.30 -8.68
C GLY A 70 -7.95 -3.09 -9.95
N HIS A 71 -8.27 -2.39 -11.04
CA HIS A 71 -8.56 -3.02 -12.34
C HIS A 71 -7.29 -3.66 -12.96
N PRO A 72 -7.42 -4.74 -13.76
CA PRO A 72 -6.34 -5.25 -14.60
C PRO A 72 -5.67 -4.14 -15.41
N GLY A 73 -4.38 -3.92 -15.18
CA GLY A 73 -3.63 -2.82 -15.82
C GLY A 73 -3.50 -1.54 -14.99
N ALA A 74 -4.19 -1.38 -13.85
CA ALA A 74 -4.09 -0.18 -13.00
C ALA A 74 -2.67 0.09 -12.47
N ALA A 75 -1.85 -0.95 -12.31
CA ALA A 75 -0.43 -0.79 -11.98
C ALA A 75 0.42 -0.24 -13.15
N MET A 76 -0.10 -0.28 -14.38
CA MET A 76 0.60 0.01 -15.64
C MET A 76 -0.05 1.16 -16.44
N GLU A 77 -1.34 1.44 -16.24
CA GLU A 77 -2.12 2.45 -16.96
C GLU A 77 -2.73 3.46 -15.97
N PRO A 78 -2.32 4.74 -16.01
CA PRO A 78 -2.64 5.70 -14.95
C PRO A 78 -4.10 6.18 -14.84
N TYR A 79 -5.01 5.84 -15.76
CA TYR A 79 -6.24 6.65 -15.93
C TYR A 79 -7.46 5.87 -16.45
N ASP A 80 -8.16 5.16 -15.56
CA ASP A 80 -9.51 4.63 -15.83
C ASP A 80 -10.57 5.02 -14.78
N GLY A 81 -10.17 5.69 -13.69
CA GLY A 81 -11.08 6.16 -12.64
C GLY A 81 -11.61 5.07 -11.70
N LEU A 82 -11.08 3.84 -11.76
CA LEU A 82 -11.53 2.70 -10.94
C LEU A 82 -10.43 2.10 -10.05
N GLY A 83 -9.15 2.45 -10.28
CA GLY A 83 -8.01 2.13 -9.40
C GLY A 83 -7.40 3.36 -8.71
N ILE A 84 -6.31 3.16 -7.94
CA ILE A 84 -5.48 4.28 -7.48
C ILE A 84 -4.72 4.82 -8.71
N PRO A 85 -5.00 6.03 -9.22
CA PRO A 85 -4.41 6.57 -10.46
C PRO A 85 -2.94 6.99 -10.29
N VAL A 86 -2.29 6.58 -9.20
CA VAL A 86 -0.94 6.96 -8.80
C VAL A 86 -0.17 5.70 -8.43
N ALA A 87 0.91 5.43 -9.14
CA ALA A 87 1.70 4.21 -8.95
C ALA A 87 2.60 4.25 -7.69
N LYS A 88 2.75 5.41 -7.05
CA LYS A 88 3.53 5.64 -5.83
C LYS A 88 2.64 5.53 -4.60
N ILE A 89 2.68 4.39 -3.94
CA ILE A 89 2.01 4.16 -2.65
C ILE A 89 3.02 4.43 -1.53
N THR A 90 2.66 5.26 -0.56
CA THR A 90 3.55 5.67 0.53
C THR A 90 3.10 5.13 1.89
N ALA A 91 1.81 4.85 2.06
CA ALA A 91 1.26 4.32 3.29
C ALA A 91 0.01 3.47 3.02
N LEU A 92 -0.21 2.45 3.86
CA LEU A 92 -1.40 1.61 3.86
C LEU A 92 -1.88 1.36 5.28
N ALA A 93 -3.19 1.29 5.46
CA ALA A 93 -3.82 0.89 6.72
C ALA A 93 -5.11 0.12 6.46
N VAL A 94 -5.35 -0.93 7.25
CA VAL A 94 -6.62 -1.66 7.26
C VAL A 94 -7.35 -1.35 8.55
N SER A 95 -8.62 -0.96 8.43
CA SER A 95 -9.46 -0.66 9.58
C SER A 95 -9.74 -1.90 10.42
N HIS A 96 -9.62 -1.77 11.74
CA HIS A 96 -9.92 -2.85 12.68
C HIS A 96 -11.42 -2.97 12.99
N ASN A 97 -12.18 -1.89 12.81
CA ASN A 97 -13.55 -1.76 13.26
C ASN A 97 -14.54 -1.43 12.14
N GLU A 98 -14.06 -0.91 11.01
CA GLU A 98 -14.89 -0.57 9.87
C GLU A 98 -14.83 -1.68 8.82
N ARG A 99 -16.00 -2.24 8.51
CA ARG A 99 -16.14 -3.29 7.50
C ARG A 99 -17.31 -3.03 6.56
N HIS A 100 -17.15 -3.49 5.33
CA HIS A 100 -18.20 -3.49 4.34
C HIS A 100 -18.17 -4.81 3.57
N ASN A 101 -19.32 -5.49 3.45
CA ASN A 101 -19.46 -6.79 2.78
C ASN A 101 -18.41 -7.86 3.18
N GLY A 102 -17.97 -7.84 4.44
CA GLY A 102 -16.97 -8.79 4.97
C GLY A 102 -15.51 -8.36 4.80
N TYR A 103 -15.23 -7.27 4.08
CA TYR A 103 -13.89 -6.69 3.92
C TYR A 103 -13.61 -5.63 4.99
N GLY A 104 -12.38 -5.59 5.48
CA GLY A 104 -11.87 -4.44 6.23
C GLY A 104 -11.69 -3.25 5.30
N VAL A 105 -12.13 -2.07 5.71
CA VAL A 105 -11.91 -0.86 4.92
C VAL A 105 -10.42 -0.55 4.85
N VAL A 106 -9.90 -0.35 3.64
CA VAL A 106 -8.48 -0.11 3.39
C VAL A 106 -8.26 1.34 2.97
N TYR A 107 -7.23 1.96 3.52
CA TYR A 107 -6.80 3.31 3.20
C TYR A 107 -5.42 3.28 2.57
N ALA A 108 -5.22 4.08 1.52
CA ALA A 108 -3.95 4.19 0.81
C ALA A 108 -3.53 5.65 0.64
N GLY A 109 -2.33 5.98 1.12
CA GLY A 109 -1.67 7.27 0.88
C GLY A 109 -0.75 7.20 -0.33
N THR A 110 -0.71 8.28 -1.12
CA THR A 110 0.09 8.32 -2.37
C THR A 110 1.06 9.50 -2.43
N GLU A 111 1.95 9.49 -3.43
CA GLU A 111 2.71 10.65 -3.88
C GLU A 111 2.44 10.94 -5.37
N PRO A 112 1.84 12.07 -5.76
CA PRO A 112 1.47 13.24 -4.94
C PRO A 112 0.46 12.94 -3.84
N ALA A 113 0.42 13.81 -2.82
CA ALA A 113 -0.40 13.60 -1.62
C ALA A 113 -1.89 13.47 -1.98
N SER A 114 -2.42 12.26 -1.80
CA SER A 114 -3.85 11.90 -1.88
C SER A 114 -4.13 10.85 -0.82
N LEU A 115 -5.40 10.70 -0.45
CA LEU A 115 -5.87 9.59 0.36
C LEU A 115 -6.99 8.86 -0.39
N PHE A 116 -6.80 7.57 -0.62
CA PHE A 116 -7.81 6.72 -1.24
C PHE A 116 -8.37 5.75 -0.21
N ARG A 117 -9.62 5.33 -0.44
CA ARG A 117 -10.34 4.37 0.39
C ARG A 117 -10.98 3.29 -0.45
N SER A 118 -10.88 2.04 0.01
CA SER A 118 -11.52 0.87 -0.56
C SER A 118 -12.36 0.15 0.48
N GLU A 119 -13.53 -0.32 0.07
CA GLU A 119 -14.50 -1.06 0.89
C GLU A 119 -14.71 -2.51 0.43
N ASP A 120 -14.04 -2.92 -0.65
CA ASP A 120 -14.27 -4.18 -1.35
C ASP A 120 -13.00 -5.01 -1.46
N GLY A 121 -12.12 -4.88 -0.47
CA GLY A 121 -10.88 -5.64 -0.40
C GLY A 121 -9.79 -5.16 -1.35
N GLY A 122 -9.84 -3.89 -1.77
CA GLY A 122 -8.86 -3.28 -2.67
C GLY A 122 -9.20 -3.40 -4.15
N ALA A 123 -10.40 -3.90 -4.50
CA ALA A 123 -10.83 -4.05 -5.89
C ALA A 123 -11.18 -2.72 -6.54
N THR A 124 -11.83 -1.81 -5.80
CA THR A 124 -12.10 -0.43 -6.23
C THR A 124 -11.66 0.58 -5.18
N TRP A 125 -11.28 1.77 -5.65
CA TRP A 125 -10.74 2.84 -4.81
C TRP A 125 -11.44 4.17 -5.07
N HIS A 126 -11.75 4.88 -4.00
CA HIS A 126 -12.39 6.19 -4.04
C HIS A 126 -11.45 7.23 -3.45
N ASP A 127 -11.22 8.35 -4.15
CA ASP A 127 -10.45 9.47 -3.63
C ASP A 127 -11.23 10.18 -2.51
N LEU A 128 -10.62 10.31 -1.34
CA LEU A 128 -11.14 11.11 -0.24
C LEU A 128 -10.69 12.56 -0.40
N ALA A 129 -11.21 13.20 -1.45
CA ALA A 129 -10.86 14.57 -1.83
C ALA A 129 -11.15 15.61 -0.74
N THR A 130 -12.04 15.31 0.21
CA THR A 130 -12.39 16.21 1.32
C THR A 130 -11.20 16.63 2.18
N LEU A 131 -10.15 15.81 2.26
CA LEU A 131 -8.89 16.16 2.94
C LEU A 131 -8.10 17.26 2.19
N ARG A 132 -8.26 17.34 0.86
CA ARG A 132 -7.71 18.39 0.00
C ARG A 132 -8.59 19.64 -0.06
N ASP A 133 -9.88 19.51 0.25
CA ASP A 133 -10.81 20.64 0.35
C ASP A 133 -10.60 21.48 1.62
N LEU A 134 -9.73 21.03 2.53
CA LEU A 134 -9.33 21.83 3.68
C LEU A 134 -8.66 23.12 3.20
N PRO A 135 -9.03 24.31 3.74
CA PRO A 135 -8.42 25.59 3.34
C PRO A 135 -6.90 25.65 3.50
N SER A 136 -6.32 24.78 4.34
CA SER A 136 -4.89 24.67 4.57
C SER A 136 -4.17 23.69 3.63
N ALA A 137 -4.87 22.92 2.81
CA ALA A 137 -4.26 21.89 1.96
C ALA A 137 -3.21 22.47 0.99
N SER A 138 -3.42 23.69 0.49
CA SER A 138 -2.47 24.36 -0.41
C SER A 138 -1.16 24.79 0.27
N SER A 139 -1.08 24.78 1.61
CA SER A 139 0.14 25.09 2.36
C SER A 139 0.86 23.85 2.89
N TRP A 140 0.32 22.65 2.64
CA TRP A 140 0.95 21.41 3.06
C TRP A 140 2.12 21.10 2.12
N SER A 141 3.34 21.26 2.64
CA SER A 141 4.57 20.90 1.95
C SER A 141 5.39 19.96 2.80
N PHE A 142 6.06 18.99 2.17
CA PHE A 142 7.19 18.37 2.83
C PHE A 142 8.21 19.45 3.17
N PRO A 143 8.71 19.55 4.41
CA PRO A 143 9.83 20.44 4.68
C PRO A 143 10.95 20.06 3.71
N PRO A 144 11.61 21.04 3.06
CA PRO A 144 12.76 20.74 2.23
C PRO A 144 13.77 19.94 3.06
N ARG A 145 14.39 18.92 2.45
CA ARG A 145 15.39 18.09 3.13
C ARG A 145 16.43 19.04 3.77
N PRO A 146 16.88 18.81 5.02
CA PRO A 146 17.81 19.70 5.70
C PRO A 146 19.09 20.02 4.92
N ASN A 147 19.47 19.15 3.96
CA ASN A 147 20.70 19.26 3.18
C ASN A 147 20.50 19.76 1.74
N SER A 148 19.31 20.24 1.35
CA SER A 148 19.16 20.92 0.06
C SER A 148 19.69 22.34 0.17
N ASN A 149 20.93 22.58 -0.29
CA ASN A 149 21.47 23.92 -0.44
C ASN A 149 20.63 24.69 -1.46
N LEU A 150 19.82 25.63 -0.98
CA LEU A 150 19.16 26.65 -1.79
C LEU A 150 20.11 27.83 -1.93
N VAL A 151 20.87 27.90 -3.02
CA VAL A 151 21.44 29.18 -3.47
C VAL A 151 20.33 29.89 -4.25
N ARG A 152 19.79 30.98 -3.70
CA ARG A 152 19.03 31.95 -4.48
C ARG A 152 20.00 33.05 -4.92
N SER A 153 20.18 33.20 -6.23
CA SER A 153 20.80 34.36 -6.88
C SER A 153 19.86 35.55 -6.90
#